data_AF-A0A7L1ZW62-F1
#
_entry.id   AF-A0A7L1ZW62-F1
#
_cell.length_a   1.000
_cell.length_b   1.000
_cell.length_c   1.000
_cell.angle_alpha   90.00
_cell.angle_beta   90.00
_cell.angle_gamma   90.00
#
_symmetry.space_group_name_H-M   'P 1'
#
loop_
_entity.id
_entity.type
_entity.pdbx_description
1 polymer ?
#
loop_
_entity_poly.entity_id
_entity_poly.type
_entity_poly.pdbx_seq_one_letter_code
_entity_poly.pdbx_strand_id
1 'polypeptide(L)'
;VLVLVRSPLPRLRAVLQHCWERLERGLWPAVFGGQSPPWGPALAVQGPALVPRGLNDAGGGGAGAPSLLESAVWMAAPKHRRTIEVNRCRRRHPTQLIEVKRNIDVCPECGNLKQKHVLCGYCYAKVKEETRLIRMEMYKKEGGPLNAPAVETLVLYEGEKPTEKDEGKRIIERARKRPSWFVQN
;
A
#
# COMPACT_ATOMS: atom_id res chain seq x y z
N VAL A 1 -5.76 -6.05 -41.48
CA VAL A 1 -4.39 -6.52 -41.16
C VAL A 1 -3.68 -5.43 -40.38
N LEU A 2 -3.66 -5.51 -39.04
CA LEU A 2 -2.97 -4.54 -38.18
C LEU A 2 -1.49 -4.93 -38.12
N VAL A 3 -0.65 -4.15 -38.78
CA VAL A 3 0.81 -4.36 -38.76
C VAL A 3 1.35 -3.85 -37.43
N LEU A 4 1.66 -4.77 -36.52
CA LEU A 4 2.39 -4.48 -35.28
C LEU A 4 3.87 -4.28 -35.60
N VAL A 5 4.28 -3.02 -35.79
CA VAL A 5 5.70 -2.66 -35.83
C VAL A 5 6.27 -2.78 -34.41
N ARG A 6 7.02 -3.84 -34.17
CA ARG A 6 7.65 -4.14 -32.88
C ARG A 6 9.01 -3.44 -32.82
N SER A 7 9.05 -2.20 -32.34
CA SER A 7 10.29 -1.46 -32.12
C SER A 7 10.95 -1.86 -30.78
N PRO A 8 12.30 -1.91 -30.68
CA PRO A 8 13.02 -2.56 -29.58
C PRO A 8 13.25 -1.66 -28.33
N LEU A 9 12.65 -0.47 -28.26
CA LEU A 9 12.92 0.49 -27.18
C LEU A 9 11.70 0.68 -26.27
N PRO A 10 11.70 0.13 -25.03
CA PRO A 10 10.52 0.12 -24.16
C PRO A 10 10.10 1.52 -23.71
N ARG A 11 11.03 2.48 -23.68
CA ARG A 11 10.76 3.88 -23.29
C ARG A 11 9.94 4.64 -24.33
N LEU A 12 10.18 4.40 -25.63
CA LEU A 12 9.40 5.04 -26.70
C LEU A 12 7.98 4.47 -26.77
N ARG A 13 7.81 3.17 -26.46
CA ARG A 13 6.48 2.54 -26.41
C ARG A 13 5.60 3.13 -25.30
N ALA A 14 6.17 3.37 -24.11
CA ALA A 14 5.44 3.99 -23.01
C ALA A 14 5.04 5.43 -23.32
N VAL A 15 5.92 6.20 -23.99
CA VAL A 15 5.61 7.57 -24.42
C VAL A 15 4.52 7.59 -25.48
N LEU A 16 4.60 6.72 -26.49
CA LEU A 16 3.58 6.60 -27.53
C LEU A 16 2.23 6.13 -26.98
N GLN A 17 2.22 5.20 -26.02
CA GLN A 17 1.00 4.78 -25.32
C GLN A 17 0.39 5.92 -24.51
N HIS A 18 1.19 6.71 -23.79
CA HIS A 18 0.68 7.89 -23.09
C HIS A 18 0.20 8.99 -24.04
N CYS A 19 0.87 9.21 -25.17
CA CYS A 19 0.40 10.15 -26.19
C CYS A 19 -0.93 9.68 -26.81
N TRP A 20 -1.09 8.38 -27.05
CA TRP A 20 -2.31 7.78 -27.58
C TRP A 20 -3.47 7.88 -26.58
N GLU A 21 -3.25 7.49 -25.32
CA GLU A 21 -4.25 7.64 -24.25
C GLU A 21 -4.66 9.09 -24.02
N ARG A 22 -3.75 10.05 -24.22
CA ARG A 22 -4.05 11.49 -24.08
C ARG A 22 -4.86 12.02 -25.25
N LEU A 23 -4.71 11.43 -26.44
CA LEU A 23 -5.49 11.77 -27.63
C LEU A 23 -6.90 11.18 -27.54
N GLU A 24 -7.04 9.94 -27.07
CA GLU A 24 -8.34 9.30 -26.80
C GLU A 24 -9.14 10.02 -25.71
N ARG A 25 -8.48 10.45 -24.63
CA ARG A 25 -9.12 11.24 -23.56
C ARG A 25 -9.45 12.69 -23.95
N GLY A 26 -8.81 13.23 -24.99
CA GLY A 26 -9.06 14.58 -25.50
C GLY A 26 -10.18 14.65 -26.54
N LEU A 27 -10.47 13.55 -27.25
CA LEU A 27 -11.46 13.54 -28.33
C LEU A 27 -12.89 13.26 -27.84
N TRP A 28 -13.08 12.50 -26.76
CA TRP A 28 -14.41 12.16 -26.25
C TRP A 28 -15.19 13.27 -25.53
N PRO A 29 -14.58 14.26 -24.85
CA PRO A 29 -15.34 15.34 -24.22
C PRO A 29 -15.97 16.33 -25.21
N ALA A 30 -15.54 16.32 -26.49
CA ALA A 30 -16.02 17.28 -27.49
C ALA A 30 -17.31 16.86 -28.22
N VAL A 31 -17.75 15.59 -28.09
CA VAL A 31 -18.93 15.07 -28.84
C VAL A 31 -20.14 14.80 -27.95
N PHE A 32 -19.96 14.53 -26.65
CA PHE A 32 -21.07 14.37 -25.72
C PHE A 32 -20.90 15.35 -24.56
N GLY A 33 -21.71 16.40 -24.57
CA GLY A 33 -21.79 17.40 -23.51
C GLY A 33 -21.98 16.73 -22.15
N GLY A 34 -20.93 16.72 -21.34
CA GLY A 34 -20.92 16.10 -20.03
C GLY A 34 -19.85 16.75 -19.19
N GLN A 35 -20.29 17.56 -18.22
CA GLN A 35 -19.42 18.19 -17.24
C GLN A 35 -18.66 17.10 -16.47
N SER A 36 -17.34 17.06 -16.61
CA SER A 36 -16.47 16.34 -15.67
C SER A 36 -15.68 17.37 -14.86
N PRO A 37 -15.51 17.17 -13.54
CA PRO A 37 -14.93 18.19 -12.67
C PRO A 37 -13.42 18.26 -12.88
N PRO A 38 -12.83 19.46 -13.06
CA PRO A 38 -11.39 19.57 -13.19
C PRO A 38 -10.73 19.39 -11.82
N TRP A 39 -10.19 18.19 -11.57
CA TRP A 39 -9.24 17.98 -10.48
C TRP A 39 -7.87 18.54 -10.90
N GLY A 40 -7.72 19.83 -10.66
CA GLY A 40 -6.49 20.62 -10.73
C GLY A 40 -6.80 22.01 -10.17
N PRO A 41 -5.87 22.69 -9.47
CA PRO A 41 -6.16 24.01 -8.91
C PRO A 41 -6.34 25.01 -10.05
N ALA A 42 -7.57 25.21 -10.50
CA ALA A 42 -7.95 26.29 -11.38
C ALA A 42 -7.93 27.59 -10.56
N LEU A 43 -7.04 28.52 -10.91
CA LEU A 43 -7.11 29.90 -10.48
C LEU A 43 -8.40 30.51 -11.05
N ALA A 44 -9.49 30.44 -10.29
CA ALA A 44 -10.71 31.16 -10.62
C ALA A 44 -10.52 32.63 -10.22
N VAL A 45 -10.20 33.49 -11.18
CA VAL A 45 -10.45 34.93 -11.06
C VAL A 45 -11.95 35.12 -11.29
N GLN A 46 -12.75 35.04 -10.23
CA GLN A 46 -14.13 35.52 -10.23
C GLN A 46 -14.08 37.04 -10.04
N GLY A 47 -14.21 37.79 -11.13
CA GLY A 47 -14.69 39.18 -11.06
C GLY A 47 -16.16 39.18 -10.58
N PRO A 48 -16.69 40.29 -10.03
CA PRO A 48 -18.00 40.28 -9.41
C PRO A 48 -19.08 40.10 -10.48
N ALA A 49 -19.57 38.87 -10.62
CA ALA A 49 -20.88 38.61 -11.22
C ALA A 49 -21.93 39.09 -10.21
N LEU A 50 -22.70 40.10 -10.60
CA LEU A 50 -23.85 40.63 -9.87
C LEU A 50 -24.73 39.45 -9.41
N VAL A 51 -24.82 39.26 -8.10
CA VAL A 51 -25.67 38.24 -7.48
C VAL A 51 -27.14 38.59 -7.74
N PRO A 52 -28.00 37.65 -8.21
CA PRO A 52 -29.43 37.91 -8.24
C PRO A 52 -29.93 38.04 -6.81
N ARG A 53 -30.47 39.22 -6.48
CA ARG A 53 -31.10 39.48 -5.19
C ARG A 53 -32.38 38.64 -5.08
N GLY A 54 -32.30 37.53 -4.36
CA GLY A 54 -33.44 36.72 -3.97
C GLY A 54 -34.26 37.46 -2.91
N LEU A 55 -35.50 37.77 -3.26
CA LEU A 55 -36.54 38.37 -2.44
C LEU A 55 -37.22 37.29 -1.58
N ASN A 56 -37.24 37.47 -0.25
CA ASN A 56 -38.43 37.38 0.62
C ASN A 56 -38.08 37.02 2.07
N ASP A 57 -38.46 37.93 2.96
CA ASP A 57 -38.52 37.76 4.41
C ASP A 57 -39.64 36.78 4.81
N ALA A 58 -39.36 35.94 5.82
CA ALA A 58 -40.23 35.56 6.94
C ALA A 58 -39.97 34.12 7.41
N GLY A 59 -39.59 33.96 8.68
CA GLY A 59 -39.66 32.66 9.36
C GLY A 59 -38.47 32.40 10.28
N GLY A 60 -38.76 32.34 11.58
CA GLY A 60 -37.78 32.20 12.66
C GLY A 60 -36.76 31.07 12.49
N GLY A 61 -35.56 31.36 12.99
CA GLY A 61 -34.45 30.41 13.10
C GLY A 61 -33.20 31.24 13.05
N GLY A 62 -32.66 31.59 14.22
CA GLY A 62 -31.54 32.51 14.38
C GLY A 62 -30.53 32.32 13.26
N ALA A 63 -30.46 33.32 12.37
CA ALA A 63 -29.44 33.42 11.35
C ALA A 63 -28.13 33.53 12.12
N GLY A 64 -27.56 32.36 12.44
CA GLY A 64 -26.28 32.24 13.06
C GLY A 64 -25.34 32.96 12.14
N ALA A 65 -24.96 34.18 12.54
CA ALA A 65 -23.83 34.87 11.95
C ALA A 65 -22.77 33.79 11.73
N PRO A 66 -22.18 33.67 10.52
CA PRO A 66 -21.07 32.74 10.33
C PRO A 66 -20.16 33.03 11.50
N SER A 67 -20.00 32.04 12.38
CA SER A 67 -19.38 32.29 13.68
C SER A 67 -18.07 33.03 13.38
N LEU A 68 -17.70 34.09 14.11
CA LEU A 68 -16.55 34.93 13.72
C LEU A 68 -15.29 34.09 13.41
N LEU A 69 -15.24 32.90 14.02
CA LEU A 69 -14.32 31.79 13.74
C LEU A 69 -14.38 31.26 12.30
N GLU A 70 -15.56 30.94 11.74
CA GLU A 70 -15.72 30.56 10.33
C GLU A 70 -15.20 31.64 9.39
N SER A 71 -15.56 32.92 9.59
CA SER A 71 -15.07 34.01 8.72
C SER A 71 -13.55 34.22 8.82
N ALA A 72 -12.96 34.06 10.02
CA ALA A 72 -11.53 34.18 10.23
C ALA A 72 -10.71 33.05 9.59
N VAL A 73 -11.25 31.83 9.52
CA VAL A 73 -10.58 30.67 8.89
C VAL A 73 -10.43 30.86 7.38
N TRP A 74 -11.44 31.42 6.70
CA TRP A 74 -11.36 31.70 5.25
C TRP A 74 -10.39 32.83 4.89
N MET A 75 -10.02 33.67 5.86
CA MET A 75 -9.08 34.79 5.70
C MET A 75 -7.68 34.51 6.27
N ALA A 76 -7.45 33.32 6.84
CA ALA A 76 -6.18 32.96 7.48
C ALA A 76 -5.12 32.58 6.44
N ALA A 77 -4.47 33.58 5.86
CA ALA A 77 -3.28 33.42 5.03
C ALA A 77 -2.00 33.82 5.79
N PRO A 78 -0.86 33.12 5.58
CA PRO A 78 0.42 33.57 6.14
C PRO A 78 0.74 35.00 5.70
N LYS A 79 0.78 35.93 6.67
CA LYS A 79 0.96 37.35 6.37
C LYS A 79 2.30 37.66 5.68
N HIS A 80 3.35 36.90 6.01
CA HIS A 80 4.68 37.05 5.44
C HIS A 80 5.34 35.71 5.14
N ARG A 81 6.20 35.71 4.11
CA ARG A 81 7.07 34.58 3.80
C ARG A 81 8.12 34.40 4.90
N ARG A 82 8.27 33.18 5.40
CA ARG A 82 9.34 32.85 6.36
C ARG A 82 10.71 32.91 5.70
N THR A 83 11.70 33.46 6.41
CA THR A 83 13.08 33.51 5.92
C THR A 83 13.72 32.11 5.88
N ILE A 84 14.87 32.00 5.23
CA ILE A 84 15.58 30.73 5.07
C ILE A 84 16.13 30.28 6.43
N GLU A 85 16.61 31.20 7.24
CA GLU A 85 17.17 30.97 8.58
C GLU A 85 16.09 30.37 9.49
N VAL A 86 14.91 30.98 9.54
CA VAL A 86 13.76 30.49 10.33
C VAL A 86 13.37 29.07 9.88
N ASN A 87 13.33 28.82 8.58
CA ASN A 87 13.00 27.50 8.05
C ASN A 87 14.09 26.46 8.35
N ARG A 88 15.37 26.84 8.34
CA ARG A 88 16.48 25.96 8.69
C ARG A 88 16.46 25.60 10.17
N CYS A 89 16.31 26.59 11.06
CA CYS A 89 16.20 26.34 12.51
C CYS A 89 15.01 25.44 12.82
N ARG A 90 13.87 25.66 12.16
CA ARG A 90 12.72 24.77 12.30
C ARG A 90 13.03 23.36 11.82
N ARG A 91 13.53 23.18 10.59
CA ARG A 91 13.72 21.84 9.97
C ARG A 91 14.88 21.04 10.55
N ARG A 92 15.93 21.70 11.03
CA ARG A 92 17.16 21.07 11.55
C ARG A 92 17.20 21.01 13.09
N HIS A 93 16.08 21.32 13.74
CA HIS A 93 15.96 21.13 15.17
C HIS A 93 16.17 19.64 15.51
N PRO A 94 16.93 19.29 16.57
CA PRO A 94 17.28 17.90 16.87
C PRO A 94 16.07 16.97 17.02
N THR A 95 14.93 17.48 17.49
CA THR A 95 13.68 16.70 17.60
C THR A 95 13.05 16.32 16.25
N GLN A 96 13.44 17.00 15.16
CA GLN A 96 13.01 16.66 13.80
C GLN A 96 14.04 15.79 13.07
N LEU A 97 15.22 15.60 13.65
CA LEU A 97 16.24 14.71 13.09
C LEU A 97 15.93 13.27 13.46
N ILE A 98 16.33 12.35 12.59
CA ILE A 98 16.16 10.92 12.84
C ILE A 98 17.19 10.49 13.88
N GLU A 99 16.71 9.92 14.98
CA GLU A 99 17.58 9.41 16.04
C GLU A 99 18.35 8.16 15.60
N VAL A 100 19.60 8.06 16.06
CA VAL A 100 20.46 6.92 15.78
C VAL A 100 20.02 5.72 16.61
N LYS A 101 19.62 4.65 15.93
CA LYS A 101 19.22 3.38 16.56
C LYS A 101 20.44 2.52 16.90
N ARG A 102 20.63 2.20 18.19
CA ARG A 102 21.76 1.38 18.71
C ARG A 102 21.36 -0.06 19.06
N ASN A 103 20.20 -0.50 18.61
CA ASN A 103 19.59 -1.78 18.97
C ASN A 103 19.72 -2.81 17.83
N ILE A 104 20.81 -2.76 17.07
CA ILE A 104 21.10 -3.66 15.95
C ILE A 104 22.20 -4.63 16.39
N ASP A 105 21.89 -5.92 16.38
CA ASP A 105 22.79 -7.02 16.73
C ASP A 105 22.94 -7.99 15.57
N VAL A 106 23.96 -8.85 15.62
CA VAL A 106 24.17 -9.93 14.65
C VAL A 106 23.31 -11.15 15.02
N CYS A 107 22.68 -11.79 14.03
CA CYS A 107 21.93 -13.02 14.24
C CYS A 107 22.88 -14.21 14.44
N PRO A 108 22.67 -15.06 15.47
CA PRO A 108 23.56 -16.20 15.74
C PRO A 108 23.49 -17.29 14.66
N GLU A 109 22.33 -17.47 14.02
CA GLU A 109 22.12 -18.54 13.03
C GLU A 109 22.73 -18.23 11.65
N CYS A 110 22.59 -16.99 11.18
CA CYS A 110 22.91 -16.62 9.81
C CYS A 110 23.91 -15.47 9.66
N GLY A 111 24.29 -14.81 10.75
CA GLY A 111 25.20 -13.66 10.72
C GLY A 111 24.59 -12.36 10.17
N ASN A 112 23.34 -12.35 9.71
CA ASN A 112 22.69 -11.11 9.26
C ASN A 112 22.35 -10.19 10.44
N LEU A 113 22.38 -8.89 10.17
CA LEU A 113 21.95 -7.87 11.14
C LEU A 113 20.45 -8.02 11.44
N LYS A 114 20.10 -8.01 12.72
CA LYS A 114 18.73 -8.01 13.23
C LYS A 114 18.57 -6.96 14.32
N GLN A 115 17.33 -6.55 14.58
CA GLN A 115 17.03 -5.68 15.71
C GLN A 115 16.88 -6.50 17.01
N LYS A 116 17.28 -5.93 18.15
CA LYS A 116 16.98 -6.48 19.49
C LYS A 116 15.46 -6.63 19.66
N HIS A 117 15.05 -7.74 20.27
CA HIS A 117 13.63 -8.12 20.48
C HIS A 117 12.80 -8.34 19.20
N VAL A 118 13.45 -8.46 18.03
CA VAL A 118 12.79 -8.81 16.77
C VAL A 118 13.44 -10.06 16.19
N LEU A 119 12.63 -10.93 15.58
CA LEU A 119 13.14 -12.11 14.86
C LEU A 119 14.01 -11.68 13.67
N CYS A 120 14.99 -12.52 13.31
CA CYS A 120 15.79 -12.24 12.13
C CYS A 120 14.93 -12.32 10.86
N GLY A 121 14.90 -11.23 10.08
CA GLY A 121 14.09 -11.17 8.86
C GLY A 121 14.47 -12.24 7.82
N TYR A 122 15.75 -12.58 7.72
CA TYR A 122 16.23 -13.60 6.78
C TYR A 122 15.84 -15.02 7.21
N CYS A 123 16.09 -15.39 8.48
CA CYS A 123 15.67 -16.70 8.99
C CYS A 123 14.14 -16.85 8.92
N TYR A 124 13.41 -15.80 9.30
CA TYR A 124 11.95 -15.80 9.21
C TYR A 124 11.45 -15.95 7.77
N ALA A 125 12.09 -15.29 6.78
CA ALA A 125 11.73 -15.44 5.38
C ALA A 125 11.89 -16.89 4.88
N LYS A 126 12.94 -17.59 5.30
CA LYS A 126 13.13 -19.02 4.98
C LYS A 126 12.01 -19.89 5.54
N VAL A 127 11.67 -19.69 6.82
CA VAL A 127 10.58 -20.43 7.48
C VAL A 127 9.25 -20.13 6.81
N LYS A 128 8.97 -18.85 6.54
CA LYS A 128 7.75 -18.40 5.86
C LYS A 128 7.58 -19.07 4.50
N GLU A 129 8.67 -19.19 3.73
CA GLU A 129 8.63 -19.83 2.42
C GLU A 129 8.35 -21.33 2.50
N GLU A 130 8.98 -22.05 3.43
CA GLU A 130 8.68 -23.48 3.61
C GLU A 130 7.23 -23.70 4.09
N THR A 131 6.77 -22.89 5.06
CA THR A 131 5.38 -22.95 5.54
C THR A 131 4.38 -22.61 4.43
N ARG A 132 4.72 -21.68 3.53
CA ARG A 132 3.89 -21.35 2.36
C ARG A 132 3.73 -22.58 1.46
N LEU A 133 4.82 -23.30 1.20
CA LEU A 133 4.78 -24.51 0.38
C LEU A 133 3.99 -25.63 1.06
N ILE A 134 4.13 -25.82 2.38
CA ILE A 134 3.32 -26.78 3.14
C ILE A 134 1.83 -26.44 3.03
N ARG A 135 1.46 -25.17 3.18
CA ARG A 135 0.06 -24.72 3.02
C ARG A 135 -0.47 -24.98 1.61
N MET A 136 0.36 -24.85 0.58
CA MET A 136 -0.05 -25.20 -0.78
C MET A 136 -0.35 -26.70 -0.92
N GLU A 137 0.45 -27.58 -0.32
CA GLU A 137 0.18 -29.02 -0.33
C GLU A 137 -1.06 -29.38 0.51
N MET A 138 -1.29 -28.69 1.64
CA MET A 138 -2.53 -28.82 2.41
C MET A 138 -3.76 -28.47 1.57
N TYR A 139 -3.71 -27.34 0.87
CA TYR A 139 -4.80 -26.89 0.03
C TYR A 139 -5.12 -27.89 -1.10
N LYS A 140 -4.09 -28.47 -1.73
CA LYS A 140 -4.27 -29.53 -2.73
C LYS A 140 -4.95 -30.78 -2.16
N LYS A 141 -4.63 -31.16 -0.92
CA LYS A 141 -5.26 -32.31 -0.25
C LYS A 141 -6.70 -32.03 0.20
N GLU A 142 -7.01 -30.80 0.59
CA GLU A 142 -8.36 -30.40 1.05
C GLU A 142 -9.33 -30.19 -0.13
N GLY A 143 -8.82 -29.84 -1.31
CA GLY A 143 -9.59 -29.78 -2.56
C GLY A 143 -10.63 -28.67 -2.65
N GLY A 144 -10.76 -27.80 -1.64
CA GLY A 144 -11.72 -26.72 -1.63
C GLY A 144 -11.79 -25.93 -0.31
N PRO A 145 -12.54 -24.82 -0.30
CA PRO A 145 -12.79 -24.06 0.92
C PRO A 145 -13.67 -24.85 1.90
N LEU A 146 -13.50 -24.61 3.21
CA LEU A 146 -14.28 -25.20 4.31
C LEU A 146 -14.10 -26.72 4.54
N ASN A 147 -13.05 -27.34 4.00
CA ASN A 147 -12.74 -28.75 4.19
C ASN A 147 -11.63 -28.97 5.23
N ALA A 148 -11.74 -28.34 6.40
CA ALA A 148 -10.76 -28.49 7.48
C ALA A 148 -10.94 -29.85 8.19
N PRO A 149 -9.91 -30.72 8.23
CA PRO A 149 -10.02 -32.00 8.92
C PRO A 149 -9.94 -31.84 10.44
N ALA A 150 -10.60 -32.75 11.17
CA ALA A 150 -10.56 -32.80 12.63
C ALA A 150 -9.32 -33.51 13.19
N VAL A 151 -8.35 -33.83 12.34
CA VAL A 151 -7.19 -34.68 12.64
C VAL A 151 -5.90 -33.85 12.58
N GLU A 152 -4.94 -34.17 13.44
CA GLU A 152 -3.63 -33.53 13.47
C GLU A 152 -2.86 -33.71 12.16
N THR A 153 -1.94 -32.80 11.88
CA THR A 153 -1.13 -32.80 10.66
C THR A 153 0.31 -33.14 10.92
N LEU A 154 0.85 -34.10 10.16
CA LEU A 154 2.26 -34.45 10.13
C LEU A 154 2.88 -34.03 8.79
N VAL A 155 4.06 -33.41 8.81
CA VAL A 155 4.81 -33.07 7.58
C VAL A 155 5.96 -34.05 7.39
N LEU A 156 5.92 -34.79 6.28
CA LEU A 156 6.97 -35.73 5.88
C LEU A 156 7.76 -35.21 4.70
N TYR A 157 9.07 -35.38 4.75
CA TYR A 157 9.99 -35.09 3.66
C TYR A 157 10.42 -36.36 2.93
N GLU A 158 11.18 -36.20 1.84
CA GLU A 158 11.66 -37.33 1.04
C GLU A 158 12.51 -38.31 1.86
N GLY A 159 12.13 -39.60 1.82
CA GLY A 159 12.85 -40.68 2.48
C GLY A 159 12.43 -40.94 3.93
N GLU A 160 11.51 -40.15 4.48
CA GLU A 160 11.00 -40.33 5.84
C GLU A 160 9.76 -41.22 5.84
N LYS A 161 9.69 -42.14 6.81
CA LYS A 161 8.53 -43.01 7.00
C LYS A 161 7.73 -42.57 8.24
N PRO A 162 6.40 -42.71 8.25
CA PRO A 162 5.59 -42.46 9.44
C PRO A 162 6.05 -43.35 10.61
N THR A 163 6.09 -42.78 11.81
CA THR A 163 6.37 -43.50 13.05
C THR A 163 5.07 -44.11 13.60
N GLU A 164 5.16 -45.12 14.46
CA GLU A 164 4.00 -45.71 15.17
C GLU A 164 3.16 -44.65 15.93
N LYS A 165 3.81 -43.60 16.44
CA LYS A 165 3.15 -42.46 17.12
C LYS A 165 2.36 -41.53 16.20
N ASP A 166 2.56 -41.66 14.89
CA ASP A 166 1.96 -40.80 13.87
C ASP A 166 0.80 -41.50 13.14
N GLU A 167 0.45 -42.71 13.58
CA GLU A 167 -0.71 -43.44 13.10
C GLU A 167 -1.98 -42.62 13.32
N GLY A 168 -2.79 -42.52 12.26
CA GLY A 168 -4.04 -41.76 12.28
C GLY A 168 -3.89 -40.25 12.05
N LYS A 169 -2.68 -39.69 11.92
CA LYS A 169 -2.49 -38.26 11.57
C LYS A 169 -2.60 -38.01 10.06
N ARG A 170 -3.01 -36.80 9.68
CA ARG A 170 -3.00 -36.32 8.29
C ARG A 170 -1.58 -36.07 7.84
N ILE A 171 -1.08 -36.92 6.95
CA ILE A 171 0.26 -36.79 6.37
C ILE A 171 0.25 -35.74 5.25
N ILE A 172 1.21 -34.82 5.26
CA ILE A 172 1.48 -33.86 4.19
C ILE A 172 2.89 -34.13 3.68
N GLU A 173 3.01 -34.55 2.42
CA GLU A 173 4.29 -34.92 1.81
C GLU A 173 4.95 -33.70 1.16
N ARG A 174 6.26 -33.62 1.27
CA ARG A 174 7.09 -32.58 0.64
C ARG A 174 8.20 -33.24 -0.17
N ALA A 175 8.19 -33.00 -1.48
CA ALA A 175 9.24 -33.40 -2.43
C ALA A 175 10.50 -32.53 -2.27
N ARG A 176 11.10 -32.60 -1.08
CA ARG A 176 12.37 -31.95 -0.73
C ARG A 176 13.03 -32.77 0.39
N LYS A 177 14.34 -32.64 0.53
CA LYS A 177 15.07 -33.05 1.74
C LYS A 177 14.69 -32.15 2.92
N ARG A 178 14.59 -32.75 4.13
CA ARG A 178 14.27 -32.02 5.36
C ARG A 178 15.34 -30.94 5.66
N PRO A 179 14.94 -29.68 5.91
CA PRO A 179 15.86 -28.65 6.36
C PRO A 179 16.44 -28.96 7.75
N SER A 180 17.72 -28.64 7.97
CA SER A 180 18.40 -28.90 9.25
C SER A 180 17.77 -28.23 10.47
N TRP A 181 17.14 -27.07 10.29
CA TRP A 181 16.46 -26.32 11.35
C TRP A 181 15.04 -26.83 11.64
N PHE A 182 14.49 -27.71 10.82
CA PHE A 182 13.14 -28.26 10.98
C PHE A 182 13.22 -29.70 11.50
N VAL A 183 13.26 -29.82 12.82
CA VAL A 183 13.43 -31.09 13.54
C VAL A 183 12.13 -31.90 13.56
N GLN A 184 12.24 -33.22 13.53
CA GLN A 184 11.11 -34.14 13.74
C GLN A 184 10.78 -34.21 15.22
N ASN A 185 9.55 -33.83 15.59
CA ASN A 185 9.03 -33.90 16.95
C ASN A 185 7.97 -34.98 17.06
#